data_AF-A0A938LPD4-F1
#
_entry.id   AF-A0A938LPD4-F1
#
_cell.length_a   1.000
_cell.length_b   1.000
_cell.length_c   1.000
_cell.angle_alpha   90.00
_cell.angle_beta   90.00
_cell.angle_gamma   90.00
#
_symmetry.space_group_name_H-M   'P 1'
#
loop_
_entity.id
_entity.type
_entity.pdbx_description
1 polymer ?
#
loop_
_entity_poly.entity_id
_entity_poly.type
_entity_poly.pdbx_seq_one_letter_code
_entity_poly.pdbx_strand_id
1 'polypeptide(L)'
;MQCNPGDQFRFDLTEEQKRLCDWVAQQARTEVGCPARLSAFGVPVRQIRYRDATAALDLHEEQLTRMLRGMRERLDEIHAMVEAPIVNTQTPYFEVPVHAPHIWEKYRRAEQEVEDQVPVESRQLELVQG
;
A
#
# COMPACT_ATOMS: atom_id res chain seq x y z
N MET A 1 23.90 -13.42 1.49
CA MET A 1 23.11 -12.61 2.44
C MET A 1 21.65 -12.78 2.05
N GLN A 2 20.89 -13.57 2.80
CA GLN A 2 19.45 -13.72 2.59
C GLN A 2 18.79 -12.51 3.28
N CYS A 3 18.36 -11.52 2.51
CA CYS A 3 17.45 -10.51 3.04
C CYS A 3 16.13 -11.23 3.31
N ASN A 4 15.77 -11.41 4.59
CA ASN A 4 14.45 -11.93 4.93
C ASN A 4 13.40 -11.03 4.26
N PRO A 5 12.44 -11.58 3.49
CA PRO A 5 11.37 -10.78 2.90
C PRO A 5 10.54 -10.04 3.97
N GLY A 6 10.53 -10.55 5.21
CA GLY A 6 9.91 -9.88 6.37
C GLY A 6 10.65 -8.66 6.92
N ASP A 7 11.87 -8.36 6.46
CA ASP A 7 12.63 -7.15 6.87
C ASP A 7 12.39 -5.96 5.90
N GLN A 8 11.78 -6.21 4.73
CA GLN A 8 11.47 -5.18 3.72
C GLN A 8 10.13 -4.47 3.96
N PHE A 9 9.22 -5.13 4.68
CA PHE A 9 7.87 -4.65 4.93
C PHE A 9 7.49 -4.76 6.41
N ARG A 10 7.20 -3.63 7.06
CA ARG A 10 6.43 -3.63 8.31
C ARG A 10 4.95 -3.96 8.05
N PHE A 11 4.49 -5.08 8.59
CA PHE A 11 3.09 -5.52 8.58
C PHE A 11 2.21 -4.81 9.63
N ASP A 12 2.41 -3.51 9.79
CA ASP A 12 1.64 -2.65 10.72
C ASP A 12 0.71 -1.72 9.94
N LEU A 13 0.04 -2.26 8.90
CA LEU A 13 -0.96 -1.51 8.14
C LEU A 13 -2.33 -1.80 8.71
N THR A 14 -3.04 -0.73 9.06
CA THR A 14 -4.47 -0.79 9.40
C THR A 14 -5.29 -1.26 8.20
N GLU A 15 -6.47 -1.83 8.43
CA GLU A 15 -7.36 -2.26 7.35
C GLU A 15 -7.69 -1.14 6.35
N GLU A 16 -7.84 0.09 6.85
CA GLU A 16 -8.06 1.28 6.03
C GLU A 16 -6.87 1.58 5.10
N GLN A 17 -5.64 1.48 5.63
CA GLN A 17 -4.43 1.63 4.82
C GLN A 17 -4.28 0.51 3.80
N LYS A 18 -4.63 -0.74 4.16
CA LYS A 18 -4.65 -1.86 3.22
C LYS A 18 -5.67 -1.63 2.09
N ARG A 19 -6.87 -1.11 2.41
CA ARG A 19 -7.87 -0.74 1.41
C ARG A 19 -7.38 0.38 0.49
N LEU A 20 -6.72 1.40 1.03
CA LEU A 20 -6.10 2.45 0.23
C LEU A 20 -5.04 1.87 -0.72
N CYS A 21 -4.12 1.04 -0.22
CA CYS A 21 -3.09 0.39 -1.03
C CYS A 21 -3.69 -0.50 -2.13
N ASP A 22 -4.70 -1.29 -1.80
CA ASP A 22 -5.38 -2.17 -2.75
C ASP A 22 -6.08 -1.37 -3.86
N TRP A 23 -6.81 -0.31 -3.47
CA TRP A 23 -7.45 0.57 -4.43
C TRP A 23 -6.42 1.29 -5.32
N VAL A 24 -5.33 1.79 -4.74
CA VAL A 24 -4.20 2.41 -5.46
C VAL A 24 -3.59 1.42 -6.48
N ALA A 25 -3.38 0.16 -6.08
CA ALA A 25 -2.89 -0.88 -6.97
C ALA A 25 -3.87 -1.18 -8.12
N GLN A 26 -5.18 -1.15 -7.86
CA GLN A 26 -6.18 -1.27 -8.93
C GLN A 26 -6.13 -0.07 -9.88
N GLN A 27 -6.01 1.16 -9.37
CA GLN A 27 -5.89 2.36 -10.20
C GLN A 27 -4.60 2.41 -11.03
N ALA A 28 -3.51 1.83 -10.52
CA ALA A 28 -2.26 1.72 -11.28
C ALA A 28 -2.36 0.67 -12.40
N ARG A 29 -3.20 -0.37 -12.24
CA ARG A 29 -3.45 -1.41 -13.26
C ARG A 29 -4.36 -0.97 -14.40
N THR A 30 -5.27 -0.04 -14.17
CA THR A 30 -6.29 0.34 -15.17
C THR A 30 -5.71 1.20 -16.28
N GLU A 31 -4.95 0.65 -17.23
CA GLU A 31 -4.34 1.35 -18.39
C GLU A 31 -5.32 2.22 -19.24
N VAL A 32 -6.62 2.14 -18.96
CA VAL A 32 -7.70 2.79 -19.68
C VAL A 32 -7.81 4.28 -19.33
N GLY A 33 -7.10 5.14 -20.07
CA GLY A 33 -7.56 6.51 -20.35
C GLY A 33 -6.74 7.70 -19.84
N CYS A 34 -5.62 7.51 -19.14
CA CYS A 34 -4.72 8.60 -18.76
C CYS A 34 -3.26 8.27 -19.12
N PRO A 35 -2.56 9.11 -19.91
CA PRO A 35 -1.16 8.87 -20.22
C PRO A 35 -0.35 8.89 -18.93
N ALA A 36 0.47 7.86 -18.70
CA ALA A 36 1.42 7.87 -17.60
C ALA A 36 2.33 9.09 -17.76
N ARG A 37 2.40 9.92 -16.73
CA ARG A 37 3.35 11.04 -16.68
C ARG A 37 4.63 10.54 -16.04
N LEU A 38 5.76 11.15 -16.36
CA LEU A 38 6.99 10.90 -15.62
C LEU A 38 6.97 11.75 -14.36
N SER A 39 7.20 11.13 -13.20
CA SER A 39 7.44 11.88 -11.97
C SER A 39 8.77 12.63 -12.03
N ALA A 40 9.05 13.43 -11.00
CA ALA A 40 10.31 14.16 -10.89
C ALA A 40 11.56 13.25 -10.98
N PHE A 41 11.41 11.95 -10.70
CA PHE A 41 12.48 10.95 -10.74
C PHE A 41 12.49 10.12 -12.03
N GLY A 42 11.69 10.47 -13.05
CA GLY A 42 11.63 9.75 -14.32
C GLY A 42 10.88 8.42 -14.24
N VAL A 43 10.07 8.21 -13.21
CA VAL A 43 9.25 7.01 -13.05
C VAL A 43 7.85 7.27 -13.60
N PRO A 44 7.26 6.35 -14.39
CA PRO A 44 5.88 6.49 -14.81
C PRO A 44 4.92 6.46 -13.61
N VAL A 45 4.17 7.55 -13.47
CA VAL A 45 3.17 7.77 -12.43
C VAL A 45 1.81 8.13 -13.03
N ARG A 46 0.79 7.86 -12.23
CA ARG A 46 -0.58 8.29 -12.43
C ARG A 46 -0.96 9.31 -11.40
N GLN A 47 -1.52 10.41 -11.86
CA GLN A 47 -2.09 11.43 -10.99
C GLN A 47 -3.49 11.01 -10.57
N ILE A 48 -3.70 10.84 -9.27
CA ILE A 48 -5.01 10.58 -8.68
C ILE A 48 -5.43 11.83 -7.91
N ARG A 49 -6.63 12.34 -8.20
CA ARG A 49 -7.17 13.51 -7.48
C ARG A 49 -7.76 13.05 -6.16
N TYR A 50 -7.70 13.95 -5.17
CA TYR A 50 -8.28 13.70 -3.86
C TYR A 50 -9.77 13.35 -3.96
N ARG A 51 -10.52 14.11 -4.77
CA ARG A 51 -11.96 13.87 -4.99
C ARG A 51 -12.28 12.44 -5.45
N ASP A 52 -11.47 11.88 -6.36
CA ASP A 52 -11.67 10.53 -6.88
C ASP A 52 -11.36 9.47 -5.80
N ALA A 53 -10.28 9.68 -5.03
CA ALA A 53 -9.91 8.81 -3.91
C ALA A 53 -10.92 8.87 -2.75
N THR A 54 -11.37 10.06 -2.36
CA THR A 54 -12.38 10.23 -1.31
C THR A 54 -13.72 9.63 -1.70
N ALA A 55 -14.12 9.77 -2.97
CA ALA A 55 -15.36 9.19 -3.46
C ALA A 55 -15.30 7.66 -3.55
N ALA A 56 -14.14 7.10 -3.90
CA ALA A 56 -13.99 5.65 -4.03
C ALA A 56 -13.78 4.94 -2.70
N LEU A 57 -13.14 5.59 -1.73
CA LEU A 57 -12.84 5.02 -0.42
C LEU A 57 -13.88 5.39 0.65
N ASP A 58 -14.81 6.29 0.35
CA ASP A 58 -15.78 6.86 1.28
C ASP A 58 -15.09 7.54 2.48
N LEU A 59 -14.07 8.36 2.19
CA LEU A 59 -13.24 9.02 3.20
C LEU A 59 -13.21 10.54 3.01
N HIS A 60 -13.00 11.28 4.09
CA HIS A 60 -12.79 12.72 4.03
C HIS A 60 -11.36 13.07 3.57
N GLU A 61 -11.19 14.22 2.91
CA GLU A 61 -9.89 14.69 2.41
C GLU A 61 -8.83 14.78 3.52
N GLU A 62 -9.21 15.24 4.73
CA GLU A 62 -8.32 15.31 5.89
C GLU A 62 -7.83 13.92 6.34
N GLN A 63 -8.71 12.92 6.30
CA GLN A 63 -8.35 11.54 6.62
C GLN A 63 -7.42 10.97 5.56
N LEU A 64 -7.71 11.23 4.27
CA LEU A 64 -6.84 10.84 3.17
C LEU A 64 -5.45 11.47 3.29
N THR A 65 -5.34 12.77 3.57
CA THR A 65 -4.04 13.43 3.80
C THR A 65 -3.29 12.80 4.98
N ARG A 66 -3.98 12.49 6.08
CA ARG A 66 -3.37 11.85 7.25
C ARG A 66 -2.82 10.47 6.92
N MET A 67 -3.57 9.65 6.17
CA MET A 67 -3.12 8.34 5.73
C MET A 67 -1.94 8.41 4.77
N LEU A 68 -2.00 9.30 3.77
CA LEU A 68 -0.92 9.51 2.80
C LEU A 68 0.36 9.98 3.48
N ARG A 69 0.24 10.89 4.45
CA ARG A 69 1.36 11.32 5.29
C ARG A 69 1.92 10.15 6.10
N GLY A 70 1.06 9.36 6.73
CA GLY A 70 1.46 8.17 7.47
C GLY A 70 2.20 7.14 6.62
N MET A 71 1.78 6.94 5.36
CA MET A 71 2.48 6.06 4.41
C MET A 71 3.87 6.60 4.03
N ARG A 72 4.00 7.91 3.84
CA ARG A 72 5.30 8.55 3.53
C ARG A 72 6.29 8.50 4.70
N GLU A 73 5.80 8.56 5.92
CA GLU A 73 6.65 8.45 7.12
C GLU A 73 7.17 7.02 7.35
N ARG A 74 6.66 6.03 6.62
CA ARG A 74 7.21 4.67 6.62
C ARG A 74 8.50 4.62 5.80
N LEU A 75 9.48 3.87 6.30
CA LEU A 75 10.75 3.61 5.61
C LEU A 75 10.75 2.27 4.85
N ASP A 76 9.62 1.55 4.89
CA ASP A 76 9.41 0.25 4.25
C ASP A 76 9.00 0.39 2.78
N GLU A 77 9.23 -0.61 1.93
CA GLU A 77 8.92 -0.54 0.49
C GLU A 77 7.46 -0.14 0.14
N ILE A 78 6.50 -0.31 1.07
CA ILE A 78 5.12 0.18 0.94
C ILE A 78 5.04 1.69 0.67
N HIS A 79 5.95 2.50 1.22
CA HIS A 79 5.92 3.96 0.97
C HIS A 79 6.08 4.29 -0.51
N ALA A 80 6.74 3.42 -1.29
CA ALA A 80 6.95 3.60 -2.72
C ALA A 80 5.67 3.36 -3.54
N MET A 81 4.56 2.92 -2.93
CA MET A 81 3.27 2.82 -3.62
C MET A 81 2.60 4.17 -3.87
N VAL A 82 2.97 5.21 -3.12
CA VAL A 82 2.35 6.54 -3.23
C VAL A 82 3.41 7.63 -3.08
N GLU A 83 3.53 8.49 -4.09
CA GLU A 83 4.37 9.68 -4.02
C GLU A 83 3.69 10.81 -3.24
N ALA A 84 4.50 11.80 -2.83
CA ALA A 84 4.10 12.81 -1.86
C ALA A 84 2.78 13.52 -2.25
N PRO A 85 1.87 13.75 -1.29
CA PRO A 85 0.62 14.44 -1.56
C PRO A 85 0.88 15.89 -1.97
N ILE A 86 0.38 16.28 -3.14
CA ILE A 86 0.44 17.66 -3.64
C ILE A 86 -0.88 18.34 -3.27
N VAL A 87 -0.84 18.99 -2.10
CA VAL A 87 -1.99 19.66 -1.47
C VAL A 87 -2.04 21.17 -1.74
N ASN A 88 -0.92 21.77 -2.17
CA ASN A 88 -0.81 23.22 -2.44
C ASN A 88 -1.27 23.60 -3.87
N THR A 89 -2.27 22.92 -4.42
CA THR A 89 -2.82 23.18 -5.75
C THR A 89 -4.34 23.32 -5.70
N GLN A 90 -4.92 24.10 -6.63
CA GLN A 90 -6.39 24.28 -6.73
C GLN A 90 -7.15 22.95 -6.83
N THR A 91 -6.50 21.91 -7.34
CA THR A 91 -6.98 20.54 -7.33
C THR A 91 -5.94 19.68 -6.60
N PRO A 92 -6.16 19.27 -5.34
CA PRO A 92 -5.21 18.43 -4.63
C PRO A 92 -5.14 17.03 -5.27
N TYR A 93 -3.93 16.51 -5.41
CA TYR A 93 -3.66 15.21 -6.02
C TYR A 93 -2.47 14.51 -5.37
N PHE A 94 -2.35 13.21 -5.63
CA PHE A 94 -1.16 12.42 -5.32
C PHE A 94 -0.78 11.58 -6.53
N GLU A 95 0.50 11.23 -6.61
CA GLU A 95 1.05 10.46 -7.71
C GLU A 95 1.23 9.00 -7.29
N VAL A 96 0.79 8.08 -8.15
CA VAL A 96 0.87 6.64 -7.94
C VAL A 96 1.77 6.05 -9.02
N PRO A 97 2.93 5.47 -8.67
CA PRO A 97 3.76 4.78 -9.64
C PRO A 97 3.01 3.60 -10.28
N VAL A 98 3.19 3.40 -11.59
CA VAL A 98 2.55 2.28 -12.32
C VAL A 98 3.01 0.90 -11.81
N HIS A 99 4.14 0.84 -11.10
CA HIS A 99 4.65 -0.38 -10.49
C HIS A 99 4.14 -0.60 -9.05
N ALA A 100 3.30 0.30 -8.51
CA ALA A 100 2.61 0.11 -7.23
C ALA A 100 1.89 -1.25 -7.09
N PRO A 101 1.25 -1.83 -8.14
CA PRO A 101 0.63 -3.14 -8.03
C PRO A 101 1.63 -4.26 -7.73
N HIS A 102 2.86 -4.13 -8.23
CA HIS A 102 3.91 -5.11 -8.00
C HIS A 102 4.41 -5.05 -6.54
N ILE A 103 4.53 -3.83 -5.98
CA ILE A 103 4.85 -3.62 -4.56
C ILE A 103 3.74 -4.22 -3.69
N TRP A 104 2.47 -3.97 -4.02
CA TRP A 104 1.33 -4.52 -3.29
C TRP A 104 1.29 -6.05 -3.30
N GLU A 105 1.58 -6.66 -4.45
CA GLU A 105 1.62 -8.11 -4.58
C GLU A 105 2.73 -8.73 -3.73
N LYS A 106 3.92 -8.11 -3.71
CA LYS A 106 5.02 -8.53 -2.82
C LYS A 106 4.62 -8.42 -1.36
N TYR A 107 4.00 -7.31 -0.95
CA TYR A 107 3.53 -7.12 0.42
C TYR A 107 2.52 -8.20 0.81
N ARG A 108 1.49 -8.46 -0.02
CA ARG A 108 0.49 -9.51 0.26
C ARG A 108 1.09 -10.91 0.32
N ARG A 109 2.11 -11.19 -0.50
CA ARG A 109 2.82 -12.47 -0.47
C ARG A 109 3.63 -12.59 0.82
N ALA A 110 4.38 -11.56 1.17
CA ALA A 110 5.19 -11.54 2.38
C ALA A 110 4.31 -11.63 3.65
N GLU A 111 3.13 -11.00 3.66
CA GLU A 111 2.16 -11.11 4.76
C GLU A 111 1.66 -12.56 4.93
N GLN A 112 1.31 -13.22 3.82
CA GLN A 112 0.92 -14.65 3.83
C GLN A 112 2.07 -15.57 4.26
N GLU A 113 3.29 -15.32 3.80
CA GLU A 113 4.46 -16.12 4.19
C GLU A 113 4.79 -15.96 5.68
N VAL A 114 4.53 -14.80 6.28
CA VAL A 114 4.69 -14.58 7.72
C VAL A 114 3.57 -15.23 8.53
N GLU A 115 2.33 -15.17 8.03
CA GLU A 115 1.17 -15.86 8.65
C GLU A 115 1.33 -17.39 8.62
N ASP A 116 1.87 -17.95 7.54
CA ASP A 116 2.15 -19.39 7.39
C ASP A 116 3.34 -19.86 8.26
N GLN A 117 4.27 -18.95 8.58
CA GLN A 117 5.42 -19.21 9.45
C GLN A 117 5.10 -19.12 10.95
N VAL A 118 3.87 -18.81 11.36
CA VAL A 118 3.45 -18.92 12.76
C VAL A 118 3.17 -20.40 13.05
N PRO A 119 4.04 -21.11 13.80
CA PRO A 119 3.85 -22.54 14.03
C PRO A 119 2.57 -22.77 14.82
N VAL A 120 1.79 -23.76 14.37
CA VAL A 120 0.62 -24.33 15.05
C VAL A 120 1.08 -25.14 16.28
N GLU A 121 1.84 -24.54 17.19
CA GLU A 121 2.34 -25.20 18.41
C GLU A 121 1.34 -25.10 19.58
N SER A 122 0.04 -25.26 19.29
CA SER A 122 -1.01 -25.28 20.32
C SER A 122 -2.01 -26.42 20.17
N ARG A 123 -1.65 -27.49 19.45
CA ARG A 123 -2.56 -28.64 19.24
C ARG A 123 -2.07 -29.97 19.82
N GLN A 124 -1.08 -29.97 20.71
CA GLN A 124 -0.44 -31.21 21.17
C GLN A 124 -0.48 -31.50 22.69
N LEU A 125 -1.33 -30.83 23.48
CA LEU A 125 -1.28 -30.98 24.95
C LEU A 125 -2.56 -31.45 25.68
N GLU A 126 -3.60 -31.95 25.00
CA GLU A 126 -4.81 -32.43 25.72
C GLU A 126 -5.40 -33.79 25.25
N LEU A 127 -4.62 -34.72 24.69
CA LEU A 127 -5.15 -36.08 24.40
C LEU A 127 -4.21 -37.23 24.73
N VAL A 128 -3.30 -37.03 25.69
CA VAL A 128 -2.68 -38.12 26.45
C VAL A 128 -2.79 -37.78 27.93
N GLN A 129 -4.00 -37.92 28.48
CA GLN A 129 -4.29 -38.37 29.85
C GLN A 129 -5.77 -38.13 30.14
N GLY A 130 -6.52 -39.23 30.25
CA GLY A 130 -7.95 -39.29 30.54
C GLY A 130 -8.48 -40.67 30.23
#